data_AF-A0A2E3H6F9-F1
#
_entry.id   AF-A0A2E3H6F9-F1
#
_cell.length_a   1.000
_cell.length_b   1.000
_cell.length_c   1.000
_cell.angle_alpha   90.00
_cell.angle_beta   90.00
_cell.angle_gamma   90.00
#
_symmetry.space_group_name_H-M   'P 1'
#
loop_
_entity.id
_entity.type
_entity.pdbx_description
1 polymer ?
#
loop_
_entity_poly.entity_id
_entity_poly.type
_entity_poly.pdbx_seq_one_letter_code
_entity_poly.pdbx_strand_id
1 'polypeptide(L)'
;MTIKSVGIGACFLVLSACAELPDLGRAVPPSELSGPYPALVPVETLVSRTRSPRIEEGDQTALSNRGASLRARARSGGSVNQAELDARAARLRAEAERLRNL
;
A
#
# COMPACT_ATOMS: atom_id res chain seq x y z
N MET A 1 -23.04 -0.83 23.73
CA MET A 1 -23.14 -2.18 23.15
C MET A 1 -22.20 -2.30 21.94
N THR A 2 -20.88 -2.20 22.17
CA THR A 2 -19.84 -2.00 21.12
C THR A 2 -18.77 -3.09 21.12
N ILE A 3 -18.77 -3.98 22.13
CA ILE A 3 -17.73 -5.00 22.33
C ILE A 3 -17.86 -6.19 21.36
N LYS A 4 -19.08 -6.55 20.92
CA LYS A 4 -19.28 -7.68 19.99
C LYS A 4 -18.80 -7.39 18.56
N SER A 5 -18.87 -6.14 18.09
CA SER A 5 -18.48 -5.74 16.74
C SER A 5 -16.95 -5.63 16.57
N VAL A 6 -16.21 -5.35 17.63
CA VAL A 6 -14.73 -5.29 17.61
C VAL A 6 -14.13 -6.69 17.41
N GLY A 7 -14.73 -7.74 18.00
CA GLY A 7 -14.26 -9.12 17.85
C GLY A 7 -14.33 -9.65 16.41
N ILE A 8 -15.40 -9.31 15.67
CA ILE A 8 -15.58 -9.75 14.28
C ILE A 8 -14.63 -8.98 13.34
N GLY A 9 -14.46 -7.67 13.55
CA GLY A 9 -13.52 -6.86 12.76
C GLY A 9 -12.06 -7.31 12.92
N ALA A 10 -11.66 -7.72 14.13
CA ALA A 10 -10.33 -8.28 14.39
C ALA A 10 -10.11 -9.62 13.68
N CYS A 11 -11.12 -10.51 13.63
CA CYS A 11 -11.03 -11.77 12.88
C CYS A 11 -10.82 -11.55 11.37
N PHE A 12 -11.53 -10.59 10.75
CA PHE A 12 -11.38 -10.32 9.32
C PHE A 12 -9.99 -9.74 8.97
N LEU A 13 -9.38 -8.95 9.86
CA LEU A 13 -8.01 -8.47 9.65
C LEU A 13 -6.99 -9.63 9.69
N VAL A 14 -7.15 -10.59 10.60
CA VAL A 14 -6.30 -11.78 10.66
C VAL A 14 -6.47 -12.66 9.40
N LEU A 15 -7.69 -12.81 8.88
CA LEU A 15 -7.92 -13.53 7.63
C LEU A 15 -7.32 -12.82 6.40
N SER A 16 -7.24 -11.48 6.40
CA SER A 16 -6.57 -10.74 5.31
C SER A 16 -5.05 -10.86 5.33
N ALA A 17 -4.46 -11.20 6.49
CA ALA A 17 -3.05 -11.55 6.59
C ALA A 17 -2.75 -12.96 6.06
N CYS A 18 -3.78 -13.78 5.81
CA CYS A 18 -3.69 -15.07 5.11
C CYS A 18 -3.92 -14.94 3.60
N ALA A 19 -3.90 -13.74 3.02
CA ALA A 19 -3.90 -13.58 1.58
C ALA A 19 -2.66 -14.26 1.00
N GLU A 20 -2.86 -15.10 -0.01
CA GLU A 20 -1.79 -15.82 -0.69
C GLU A 20 -0.80 -14.81 -1.27
N LEU A 21 0.47 -14.94 -0.88
CA LEU A 21 1.53 -14.10 -1.42
C LEU A 21 1.54 -14.32 -2.94
N PRO A 22 1.37 -13.26 -3.76
CA PRO A 22 1.39 -13.41 -5.20
C PRO A 22 2.74 -14.03 -5.62
N ASP A 23 2.71 -14.85 -6.67
CA ASP A 23 3.92 -15.45 -7.21
C ASP A 23 4.85 -14.36 -7.80
N LEU A 24 5.73 -13.84 -6.94
CA LEU A 24 6.75 -12.84 -7.25
C LEU A 24 7.84 -13.43 -8.17
N GLY A 25 7.90 -14.75 -8.32
CA GLY A 25 8.88 -15.44 -9.15
C GLY A 25 8.75 -15.10 -10.64
N ARG A 26 7.55 -14.74 -11.11
CA ARG A 26 7.32 -14.39 -12.53
C ARG A 26 7.98 -13.09 -12.98
N ALA A 27 8.47 -12.26 -12.06
CA ALA A 27 9.16 -11.02 -12.42
C ALA A 27 10.65 -11.23 -12.76
N VAL A 28 11.22 -12.40 -12.45
CA VAL A 28 12.64 -12.68 -12.69
C VAL A 28 12.80 -13.45 -14.00
N PRO A 29 13.44 -12.87 -15.04
CA PRO A 29 13.67 -13.57 -16.28
C PRO A 29 14.59 -14.80 -16.05
N PRO A 30 14.42 -15.89 -16.81
CA PRO A 30 15.16 -17.14 -16.59
C PRO A 30 16.68 -16.99 -16.70
N SER A 31 17.15 -16.00 -17.48
CA SER A 31 18.56 -15.63 -17.58
C SER A 31 19.16 -15.10 -16.27
N GLU A 32 18.35 -14.58 -15.36
CA GLU A 32 18.78 -14.03 -14.07
C GLU A 32 18.78 -15.08 -12.95
N LEU A 33 18.09 -16.21 -13.12
CA LEU A 33 18.05 -17.30 -12.12
C LEU A 33 19.39 -18.03 -11.98
N SER A 34 20.22 -18.01 -13.03
CA SER A 34 21.55 -18.63 -13.05
C SER A 34 22.66 -17.62 -13.41
N GLY A 35 22.30 -16.34 -13.48
CA GLY A 35 23.24 -15.27 -13.76
C GLY A 35 24.24 -15.06 -12.62
N PRO A 36 25.38 -14.42 -12.90
CA PRO A 36 26.30 -14.02 -11.85
C PRO A 36 25.60 -13.09 -10.85
N TYR A 37 25.80 -13.34 -9.56
CA TYR A 37 25.24 -12.51 -8.50
C TYR A 37 25.73 -11.06 -8.67
N PRO A 38 24.85 -10.05 -8.52
CA PRO A 38 25.25 -8.66 -8.72
C PRO A 38 26.32 -8.25 -7.72
N ALA A 39 27.20 -7.35 -8.15
CA ALA A 39 28.20 -6.77 -7.26
C ALA A 39 27.50 -5.98 -6.15
N LEU A 40 27.64 -6.45 -4.90
CA LEU A 40 27.11 -5.75 -3.74
C LEU A 40 27.90 -4.46 -3.53
N VAL A 41 27.17 -3.36 -3.44
CA VAL A 41 27.74 -2.05 -3.13
C VAL A 41 27.80 -1.93 -1.60
N PRO A 42 28.97 -1.61 -0.99
CA PRO A 42 29.08 -1.51 0.47
C PRO A 42 28.12 -0.46 1.04
N VAL A 43 27.46 -0.76 2.15
CA VAL A 43 26.43 0.09 2.75
C VAL A 43 26.99 1.48 3.09
N GLU A 44 28.23 1.55 3.54
CA GLU A 44 28.94 2.78 3.88
C GLU A 44 29.07 3.71 2.67
N THR A 45 29.22 3.15 1.46
CA THR A 45 29.27 3.94 0.22
C THR A 45 27.90 4.52 -0.14
N LEU A 46 26.81 3.81 0.17
CA LEU A 46 25.45 4.30 -0.04
C LEU A 46 25.10 5.40 0.96
N VAL A 47 25.47 5.20 2.23
CA VAL A 47 25.25 6.17 3.31
C VAL A 47 26.04 7.46 3.06
N SER A 48 27.31 7.36 2.67
CA SER A 48 28.16 8.53 2.38
C SER A 48 27.75 9.28 1.11
N ARG A 49 27.24 8.58 0.10
CA ARG A 49 26.72 9.20 -1.14
C ARG A 49 25.34 9.84 -0.93
N THR A 50 24.63 9.46 0.11
CA THR A 50 23.37 10.08 0.50
C THR A 50 23.66 11.28 1.38
N ARG A 51 23.64 12.49 0.81
CA ARG A 51 23.44 13.70 1.63
C ARG A 51 22.12 13.47 2.35
N SER A 52 22.13 13.31 3.68
CA SER A 52 20.90 13.13 4.44
C SER A 52 19.89 14.17 3.94
N PRO A 53 18.71 13.78 3.44
CA PRO A 53 17.71 14.74 3.03
C PRO A 53 17.21 15.42 4.31
N ARG A 54 17.95 16.43 4.73
CA ARG A 54 17.64 17.27 5.87
C ARG A 54 16.80 18.40 5.31
N ILE A 55 15.63 18.57 5.90
CA ILE A 55 14.79 19.71 5.64
C ILE A 55 15.50 20.90 6.28
N GLU A 56 15.90 21.86 5.47
CA GLU A 56 16.48 23.12 5.90
C GLU A 56 15.39 24.20 5.98
N GLU A 57 15.67 25.29 6.70
CA GLU A 57 14.72 26.41 6.90
C GLU A 57 14.17 26.99 5.58
N GLY A 58 14.95 26.90 4.49
CA GLY A 58 14.58 27.37 3.15
C GLY A 58 13.64 26.46 2.34
N ASP A 59 13.37 25.23 2.79
CA ASP A 59 12.63 24.23 2.00
C ASP A 59 11.11 24.40 2.03
N GLN A 60 10.59 25.33 2.85
CA GLN A 60 9.15 25.54 3.05
C GLN A 60 8.37 25.69 1.75
N THR A 61 8.85 26.49 0.80
CA THR A 61 8.17 26.69 -0.47
C THR A 61 8.18 25.41 -1.33
N ALA A 62 9.29 24.65 -1.31
CA ALA A 62 9.37 23.38 -2.04
C ALA A 62 8.43 22.32 -1.44
N LEU A 63 8.35 22.24 -0.11
CA LEU A 63 7.49 21.30 0.61
C LEU A 63 6.00 21.63 0.43
N SER A 64 5.63 22.90 0.52
CA SER A 64 4.24 23.35 0.29
C SER A 64 3.78 23.06 -1.14
N ASN A 65 4.62 23.30 -2.15
CA ASN A 65 4.37 22.97 -3.54
C ASN A 65 4.19 21.46 -3.75
N ARG A 66 5.07 20.64 -3.15
CA ARG A 66 4.93 19.17 -3.20
C ARG A 66 3.63 18.71 -2.56
N GLY A 67 3.29 19.25 -1.40
CA GLY A 67 2.03 18.95 -0.72
C GLY A 67 0.80 19.37 -1.54
N ALA A 68 0.86 20.50 -2.26
CA ALA A 68 -0.20 20.93 -3.17
C ALA A 68 -0.34 19.98 -4.36
N SER A 69 0.78 19.57 -4.97
CA SER A 69 0.80 18.59 -6.07
C SER A 69 0.22 17.24 -5.64
N LEU A 70 0.58 16.73 -4.46
CA LEU A 70 0.05 15.49 -3.93
C LEU A 70 -1.47 15.57 -3.69
N ARG A 71 -1.94 16.67 -3.09
CA ARG A 71 -3.38 16.92 -2.90
C ARG A 71 -4.12 17.05 -4.22
N ALA A 72 -3.52 17.69 -5.22
CA ALA A 72 -4.09 17.77 -6.56
C ALA A 72 -4.22 16.39 -7.20
N ARG A 73 -3.19 15.53 -7.09
CA ARG A 73 -3.22 14.14 -7.57
C ARG A 73 -4.26 13.28 -6.86
N ALA A 74 -4.37 13.44 -5.54
CA ALA A 74 -5.38 12.75 -4.76
C ALA A 74 -6.81 13.15 -5.20
N ARG A 75 -7.01 14.43 -5.54
CA ARG A 75 -8.28 14.93 -6.10
C ARG A 75 -8.50 14.50 -7.55
N SER A 76 -7.43 14.38 -8.34
CA SER A 76 -7.50 14.03 -9.77
C SER A 76 -7.54 12.53 -10.04
N GLY A 77 -7.80 11.69 -9.03
CA GLY A 77 -8.01 10.25 -9.24
C GLY A 77 -6.75 9.38 -9.18
N GLY A 78 -5.70 9.79 -8.48
CA GLY A 78 -4.70 8.85 -7.94
C GLY A 78 -5.27 8.01 -6.77
N SER A 79 -6.55 7.70 -6.82
CA SER A 79 -7.38 7.18 -5.74
C SER A 79 -8.09 5.94 -6.23
N VAL A 80 -8.11 4.90 -5.39
CA VAL A 80 -8.99 3.73 -5.59
C VAL A 80 -10.36 4.21 -6.06
N ASN A 81 -10.91 3.56 -7.10
CA ASN A 81 -12.14 3.99 -7.75
C ASN A 81 -13.29 3.97 -6.72
N GLN A 82 -13.66 5.14 -6.18
CA GLN A 82 -14.55 5.24 -5.02
C GLN A 82 -15.92 4.59 -5.30
N ALA A 83 -16.42 4.76 -6.53
CA ALA A 83 -17.64 4.09 -6.99
C ALA A 83 -17.53 2.56 -6.94
N GLU A 84 -16.34 2.00 -7.18
CA GLU A 84 -16.10 0.56 -7.11
C GLU A 84 -16.00 0.06 -5.67
N LEU A 85 -15.40 0.84 -4.77
CA LEU A 85 -15.44 0.57 -3.33
C LEU A 85 -16.87 0.61 -2.80
N ASP A 86 -17.67 1.58 -3.22
CA ASP A 86 -19.07 1.73 -2.81
C ASP A 86 -19.92 0.57 -3.34
N ALA A 87 -19.73 0.19 -4.61
CA ALA A 87 -20.38 -0.97 -5.21
C ALA A 87 -19.99 -2.28 -4.49
N ARG A 88 -18.72 -2.44 -4.13
CA ARG A 88 -18.24 -3.60 -3.37
C ARG A 88 -18.82 -3.62 -1.96
N ALA A 89 -18.89 -2.46 -1.30
CA ALA A 89 -19.51 -2.33 0.01
C ALA A 89 -21.02 -2.64 -0.03
N ALA A 90 -21.73 -2.24 -1.08
CA ALA A 90 -23.14 -2.59 -1.28
C ALA A 90 -23.34 -4.10 -1.45
N ARG A 91 -22.51 -4.76 -2.27
CA ARG A 91 -22.53 -6.22 -2.44
C ARG A 91 -22.31 -6.96 -1.12
N LEU A 92 -21.34 -6.53 -0.32
CA LEU A 92 -21.05 -7.16 0.97
C LEU A 92 -22.19 -7.00 1.99
N ARG A 93 -22.91 -5.87 1.97
CA ARG A 93 -24.09 -5.66 2.83
C ARG A 93 -25.25 -6.56 2.41
N ALA A 94 -25.52 -6.67 1.12
CA ALA A 94 -26.56 -7.55 0.60
C ALA A 94 -26.28 -9.03 0.93
N GLU A 95 -25.03 -9.46 0.82
CA GLU A 95 -24.64 -10.84 1.18
C GLU A 95 -24.76 -11.09 2.70
N ALA A 96 -24.40 -10.10 3.52
CA ALA A 96 -24.56 -10.20 4.97
C ALA A 96 -26.04 -10.29 5.41
N GLU A 97 -26.95 -9.60 4.71
CA GLU A 97 -28.40 -9.72 4.93
C GLU A 97 -28.92 -11.09 4.51
N ARG A 98 -28.45 -11.62 3.38
CA ARG A 98 -28.79 -12.98 2.94
C ARG A 98 -28.39 -14.04 3.95
N LEU A 99 -27.15 -13.98 4.45
CA LEU A 99 -26.64 -14.92 5.45
C LEU A 99 -27.33 -14.82 6.81
N ARG A 100 -27.93 -13.67 7.14
CA ARG A 100 -28.66 -13.46 8.40
C ARG A 100 -30.08 -14.03 8.36
N ASN A 101 -30.65 -14.17 7.17
CA ASN A 101 -32.02 -14.66 6.96
C ASN A 101 -32.08 -16.17 6.68
N LEU A 102 -30.95 -16.86 6.77
CA LEU A 102 -30.81 -18.32 6.79
C LEU A 102 -30.73 -18.80 8.24
#